data_AF-A0A7V3XHL8-F1
#
_entry.id   AF-A0A7V3XHL8-F1
#
_cell.length_a   1.000
_cell.length_b   1.000
_cell.length_c   1.000
_cell.angle_alpha   90.00
_cell.angle_beta   90.00
_cell.angle_gamma   90.00
#
_symmetry.space_group_name_H-M   'P 1'
#
loop_
_entity.id
_entity.type
_entity.pdbx_description
1 polymer ?
#
loop_
_entity_poly.entity_id
_entity_poly.type
_entity_poly.pdbx_seq_one_letter_code
_entity_poly.pdbx_strand_id
1 'polypeptide(L)' 'MTGPSIERLADVARLSGFDWSEGELEPLRPAVTAALAALARLERPPIAGVEPTTTYRVIQ' A
#
# COMPACT_ATOMS: atom_id res chain seq x y z
N MET A 1 -2.40 -15.10 0.77
CA MET A 1 -1.35 -14.08 0.60
C MET A 1 -0.59 -14.00 1.90
N THR A 2 0.69 -14.35 1.92
CA THR A 2 1.54 -14.12 3.09
C THR A 2 1.73 -12.61 3.23
N GLY A 3 1.64 -12.07 4.45
CA GLY A 3 1.83 -10.64 4.70
C GLY A 3 3.22 -10.14 4.28
N PRO A 4 3.42 -8.81 4.13
CA PRO A 4 4.73 -8.26 3.78
C PRO A 4 5.76 -8.58 4.87
N SER A 5 7.04 -8.72 4.48
CA SER A 5 8.16 -8.83 5.42
C SER A 5 8.36 -7.51 6.20
N ILE A 6 9.01 -7.57 7.38
CA ILE A 6 9.37 -6.35 8.12
C ILE A 6 10.32 -5.48 7.32
N GLU A 7 11.30 -6.08 6.64
CA GLU A 7 12.22 -5.37 5.76
C GLU A 7 11.47 -4.52 4.72
N ARG A 8 10.44 -5.09 4.07
CA ARG A 8 9.60 -4.32 3.13
C ARG A 8 8.79 -3.22 3.81
N LEU A 9 8.27 -3.47 5.01
CA LEU A 9 7.57 -2.43 5.78
C LEU A 9 8.51 -1.28 6.13
N ALA A 10 9.76 -1.59 6.51
CA ALA A 10 10.79 -0.61 6.82
C ALA A 10 11.18 0.20 5.57
N ASP A 11 11.36 -0.45 4.42
CA ASP A 11 11.68 0.25 3.17
C ASP A 11 10.58 1.25 2.78
N VAL A 12 9.31 0.86 2.88
CA VAL A 12 8.16 1.75 2.60
C VAL A 12 8.05 2.88 3.62
N ALA A 13 8.29 2.59 4.90
CA ALA A 13 8.30 3.61 5.96
C ALA A 13 9.37 4.67 5.68
N ARG A 14 10.59 4.25 5.30
CA ARG A 14 11.69 5.16 4.93
C ARG A 14 11.36 6.02 3.71
N LEU A 15 10.72 5.44 2.68
CA LEU A 15 10.25 6.21 1.50
C LEU A 15 9.23 7.30 1.88
N SER A 16 8.52 7.11 2.98
CA SER A 16 7.54 8.06 3.51
C SER A 16 8.15 9.01 4.56
N GLY A 17 9.45 8.93 4.83
CA GLY A 17 10.15 9.77 5.80
C GLY A 17 10.06 9.32 7.26
N PHE A 18 9.59 8.08 7.53
CA PHE A 18 9.54 7.51 8.86
C PHE A 18 10.76 6.62 9.16
N ASP A 19 11.32 6.76 10.37
CA ASP A 19 12.41 5.94 10.90
C ASP A 19 11.89 5.02 12.01
N TRP A 20 10.90 4.19 11.67
CA TRP A 20 10.29 3.27 12.63
C TRP A 20 11.13 2.02 12.83
N SER A 21 11.23 1.60 14.09
CA SER A 21 11.85 0.35 14.48
C SER A 21 11.01 -0.86 14.05
N GLU A 22 11.64 -2.05 14.01
CA GLU A 22 10.92 -3.30 13.72
C GLU A 22 9.75 -3.54 14.68
N GLY A 23 9.92 -3.20 15.96
CA GLY A 23 8.88 -3.33 16.98
C GLY A 23 7.68 -2.41 16.77
N GLU A 24 7.87 -1.27 16.10
CA GLU A 24 6.79 -0.36 15.71
C GLU A 24 6.11 -0.80 14.41
N LEU A 25 6.82 -1.53 13.55
CA LEU A 25 6.31 -2.04 12.27
C LEU A 25 5.53 -3.35 12.41
N GLU A 26 5.92 -4.23 13.33
CA GLU A 26 5.27 -5.53 13.54
C GLU A 26 3.75 -5.41 13.81
N PRO A 27 3.28 -4.48 14.67
CA PRO A 27 1.85 -4.27 14.90
C PRO A 27 1.07 -3.84 13.65
N LEU A 28 1.74 -3.22 12.66
CA LEU A 28 1.10 -2.76 11.42
C LEU A 28 0.90 -3.89 10.41
N ARG A 29 1.68 -4.98 10.52
CA ARG A 29 1.67 -6.07 9.53
C ARG A 29 0.27 -6.65 9.25
N PRO A 30 -0.60 -6.91 10.24
CA PRO A 30 -1.95 -7.43 9.96
C PRO A 30 -2.80 -6.44 9.16
N ALA A 31 -2.75 -5.15 9.50
CA ALA A 31 -3.53 -4.11 8.82
C ALA A 31 -3.05 -3.93 7.36
N VAL A 32 -1.74 -3.87 7.14
CA VAL A 32 -1.17 -3.78 5.78
C VAL A 32 -1.49 -5.02 4.96
N THR A 33 -1.44 -6.21 5.56
CA THR A 33 -1.81 -7.47 4.89
C THR A 33 -3.28 -7.44 4.44
N ALA A 34 -4.19 -6.97 5.30
CA ALA A 34 -5.60 -6.86 4.97
C ALA A 34 -5.85 -5.82 3.85
N ALA A 35 -5.17 -4.67 3.91
CA ALA A 35 -5.27 -3.64 2.87
C ALA A 35 -4.79 -4.16 1.52
N LEU A 36 -3.63 -4.84 1.46
CA LEU A 36 -3.13 -5.45 0.23
C LEU A 36 -4.08 -6.52 -0.32
N ALA A 37 -4.68 -7.33 0.56
CA ALA A 37 -5.67 -8.33 0.16
C ALA A 37 -6.94 -7.68 -0.42
N ALA A 38 -7.35 -6.51 0.09
CA ALA A 38 -8.45 -5.73 -0.47
C ALA A 38 -8.09 -5.16 -1.85
N LEU A 39 -6.89 -4.59 -2.01
CA LEU A 39 -6.40 -4.07 -3.29
C LEU A 39 -6.29 -5.17 -4.35
N ALA A 40 -5.81 -6.36 -4.01
CA ALA A 40 -5.76 -7.50 -4.91
C ALA A 40 -7.13 -7.95 -5.43
N ARG A 41 -8.23 -7.58 -4.76
CA ARG A 41 -9.60 -7.81 -5.28
C ARG A 41 -9.97 -6.82 -6.38
N LEU A 42 -9.40 -5.62 -6.37
CA LEU A 42 -9.60 -4.58 -7.37
C LEU A 42 -8.82 -4.84 -8.67
N GLU A 43 -7.84 -5.74 -8.66
CA GLU A 43 -7.10 -6.15 -9.87
C GLU A 43 -7.87 -7.16 -10.74
N ARG A 44 -9.05 -7.61 -10.29
CA ARG A 44 -9.86 -8.64 -10.97
C ARG A 44 -10.71 -8.17 -12.16
N PRO A 45 -11.24 -6.93 -12.20
CA PRO A 45 -12.01 -6.45 -13.35
C PRO A 45 -11.12 -6.32 -14.60
N PRO A 46 -11.66 -6.60 -15.81
CA PRO A 46 -10.93 -6.36 -17.05
C PRO A 46 -10.81 -4.85 -17.28
N ILE A 47 -9.66 -4.29 -16.91
CA ILE A 47 -9.30 -2.87 -17.12
C ILE A 47 -8.67 -2.61 -18.50
N ALA A 48 -8.59 -3.64 -19.36
CA ALA A 48 -8.02 -3.51 -20.69
C ALA A 48 -8.83 -2.54 -21.56
N GLY A 49 -8.14 -1.54 -22.13
CA GLY A 49 -8.75 -0.52 -22.98
C GLY A 49 -9.41 0.65 -22.23
N VAL A 50 -9.20 0.76 -20.91
CA VAL A 50 -9.65 1.91 -20.12
C VAL A 50 -8.49 2.88 -19.93
N GLU A 51 -8.65 4.12 -20.37
CA GLU A 51 -7.66 5.18 -20.15
C GLU A 51 -7.61 5.58 -18.65
N PRO A 52 -6.42 5.67 -18.04
CA PRO A 52 -6.28 6.17 -16.68
C PRO A 52 -6.84 7.58 -16.55
N THR A 53 -7.86 7.77 -15.72
CA THR A 53 -8.41 9.11 -15.46
C THR A 53 -7.57 9.79 -14.38
N THR A 54 -7.06 10.99 -14.68
CA THR A 54 -6.42 11.87 -13.69
C THR A 54 -7.22 13.15 -13.57
N THR A 55 -7.78 13.44 -12.38
CA THR A 55 -8.52 14.67 -12.12
C THR A 55 -7.74 15.56 -11.17
N TYR A 56 -7.24 16.70 -11.66
CA TYR A 56 -6.63 17.72 -10.81
C TYR A 56 -7.72 18.61 -10.22
N ARG A 57 -7.80 18.67 -8.89
CA ARG A 57 -8.59 19.70 -8.20
C ARG A 57 -7.64 20.80 -7.75
N VAL A 58 -7.78 21.98 -8.34
CA VAL A 58 -7.11 23.19 -7.86
C VAL A 58 -7.95 23.74 -6.71
N ILE A 59 -7.43 23.66 -5.50
CA ILE A 59 -8.01 24.34 -4.34
C ILE A 59 -7.43 25.75 -4.38
N GLN A 60 -8.29 26.75 -4.61
CA GLN A 60 -7.95 28.18 -4.50
C GLN A 60 -8.15 28.64 -3.06
#